data_AF-A0A195BMD6-F1
#
_entry.id   AF-A0A195BMD6-F1
#
_cell.length_a   1.000
_cell.length_b   1.000
_cell.length_c   1.000
_cell.angle_alpha   90.00
_cell.angle_beta   90.00
_cell.angle_gamma   90.00
#
_symmetry.space_group_name_H-M   'P 1'
#
loop_
_entity.id
_entity.type
_entity.pdbx_description
1 polymer ?
#
loop_
_entity_poly.entity_id
_entity_poly.type
_entity_poly.pdbx_seq_one_letter_code
_entity_poly.pdbx_strand_id
1 'polypeptide(L)'
;MQEYCLSPKSDEETKIQNLHAQHGRKLGYAYTGFLLSHSVLYLLATLLSRVLYVKSEETDETSNNVQRGLPFRINSMIDLDTYYVPIFIHCSICEFMYMFLLTVIDVLYLTMVEYCCGLFAALRYRLETALVFENERLTVIFTEDKSYVNIVYSIRRHTEVLQFIAIVESIYSLPLFIQIALTVLLLSLLGYQIVNNMENVSGDINNYVYLNGLLLNVLFENWQGQKIIDSSEKVFKSAYNTKWYNMPVAARKLLIMIMMRSEKPSTLKLGKVIVLSYVTFNAVNFHYFYNIQKSLNDLYIYFNIFKNYRGEWYESSPKSRKLLNMIMLRSISPCTLTVGKIMILSFPSFSAVKLDIIFFDYIHRRFLYFGQS
;
A
#
# COMPACT_ATOMS: atom_id res chain seq x y z
N MET A 1 45.14 18.15 -11.01
CA MET A 1 44.58 16.81 -10.74
C MET A 1 43.77 16.43 -11.95
N GLN A 2 44.22 15.40 -12.65
CA GLN A 2 43.95 15.06 -14.05
C GLN A 2 42.47 14.86 -14.42
N GLU A 3 42.11 15.43 -15.56
CA GLU A 3 40.99 15.03 -16.42
C GLU A 3 41.17 13.56 -16.83
N TYR A 4 40.60 12.63 -16.07
CA TYR A 4 40.37 11.27 -16.54
C TYR A 4 38.97 11.19 -17.16
N CYS A 5 38.95 11.00 -18.47
CA CYS A 5 37.84 10.70 -19.36
C CYS A 5 36.49 10.46 -18.67
N LEU A 6 35.63 11.48 -18.69
CA LEU A 6 34.19 11.25 -18.80
C LEU A 6 34.01 10.43 -20.08
N SER A 7 33.80 9.11 -19.94
CA SER A 7 33.17 8.34 -21.00
C SER A 7 31.89 9.11 -21.36
N PRO A 8 31.73 9.60 -22.60
CA PRO A 8 30.51 10.31 -22.96
C PRO A 8 29.35 9.38 -22.64
N LYS A 9 28.37 9.92 -21.90
CA LYS A 9 27.13 9.24 -21.58
C LYS A 9 26.62 8.59 -22.87
N SER A 10 26.54 7.26 -22.89
CA SER A 10 26.25 6.55 -24.13
C SER A 10 24.87 6.97 -24.62
N ASP A 11 24.69 7.07 -25.94
CA ASP A 11 23.39 7.35 -26.55
C ASP A 11 22.31 6.38 -26.02
N GLU A 12 22.69 5.14 -25.73
CA GLU A 12 21.80 4.14 -25.13
C GLU A 12 21.47 4.42 -23.65
N GLU A 13 22.41 4.93 -22.85
CA GLU A 13 22.11 5.36 -21.47
C GLU A 13 21.14 6.54 -21.47
N THR A 14 21.33 7.49 -22.40
CA THR A 14 20.43 8.63 -22.59
C THR A 14 19.06 8.18 -23.05
N LYS A 15 18.98 7.19 -23.95
CA LYS A 15 17.73 6.58 -24.40
C LYS A 15 16.98 5.88 -23.27
N ILE A 16 17.67 5.09 -22.45
CA ILE A 16 17.08 4.44 -21.26
C ILE A 16 16.50 5.50 -20.30
N GLN A 17 17.26 6.55 -20.02
CA GLN A 17 16.78 7.62 -19.15
C GLN A 17 15.59 8.37 -19.74
N ASN A 18 15.59 8.63 -21.05
CA ASN A 18 14.46 9.28 -21.72
C ASN A 18 13.21 8.38 -21.69
N LEU A 19 13.35 7.06 -21.85
CA LEU A 19 12.25 6.11 -21.71
C LEU A 19 11.63 6.17 -20.32
N HIS A 20 12.44 6.19 -19.27
CA HIS A 20 11.95 6.34 -17.89
C HIS A 20 11.30 7.71 -17.65
N ALA A 21 11.87 8.80 -18.19
CA ALA A 21 11.28 10.13 -18.10
C ALA A 21 9.92 10.22 -18.81
N GLN A 22 9.79 9.62 -19.99
CA GLN A 22 8.51 9.52 -20.72
C GLN A 22 7.51 8.65 -19.98
N HIS A 23 7.94 7.53 -19.40
CA HIS A 23 7.09 6.66 -18.59
C HIS A 23 6.56 7.39 -17.36
N GLY A 24 7.44 8.05 -16.60
CA GLY A 24 7.07 8.87 -15.45
C GLY A 24 6.12 10.00 -15.82
N ARG A 25 6.31 10.66 -16.97
CA ARG A 25 5.39 11.70 -17.46
C ARG A 25 3.99 11.13 -17.78
N LYS A 26 3.92 10.01 -18.50
CA LYS A 26 2.64 9.36 -18.83
C LYS A 26 1.92 8.88 -17.57
N LEU A 27 2.64 8.26 -16.65
CA LEU A 27 2.11 7.84 -15.35
C LEU A 27 1.63 9.04 -14.52
N GLY A 28 2.38 10.14 -14.51
CA GLY A 28 2.01 11.36 -13.80
C GLY A 28 0.70 11.96 -14.31
N TYR A 29 0.51 12.03 -15.63
CA TYR A 29 -0.76 12.48 -16.22
C TYR A 29 -1.91 11.54 -15.90
N ALA A 30 -1.69 10.21 -15.99
CA ALA A 30 -2.72 9.23 -15.65
C ALA A 30 -3.13 9.32 -14.17
N TYR A 31 -2.15 9.46 -13.27
CA TYR A 31 -2.38 9.61 -11.83
C TYR A 31 -3.12 10.91 -11.49
N THR A 32 -2.71 12.03 -12.10
CA THR A 32 -3.38 13.33 -11.94
C THR A 32 -4.83 13.26 -12.40
N GLY A 33 -5.08 12.68 -13.58
CA GLY A 33 -6.44 12.49 -14.09
C GLY A 33 -7.29 11.62 -13.16
N PHE A 34 -6.71 10.55 -12.60
CA PHE A 34 -7.39 9.69 -11.64
C PHE A 34 -7.74 10.40 -10.33
N LEU A 35 -6.81 11.14 -9.73
CA LEU A 35 -7.07 11.89 -8.49
C LEU A 35 -8.12 12.99 -8.69
N LEU A 36 -8.03 13.77 -9.77
CA LEU A 36 -9.02 14.81 -10.06
C LEU A 36 -10.41 14.22 -10.32
N SER A 37 -10.48 13.09 -11.03
CA SER A 37 -11.74 12.36 -11.23
C SER A 37 -12.32 11.85 -9.92
N HIS A 38 -11.46 11.40 -9.01
CA HIS A 38 -11.88 10.97 -7.67
C HIS A 38 -12.48 12.11 -6.85
N SER A 39 -11.87 13.30 -6.86
CA SER A 39 -12.42 14.49 -6.19
C SER A 39 -13.79 14.90 -6.76
N VAL A 40 -13.93 14.88 -8.09
CA VAL A 40 -15.22 15.16 -8.75
C VAL A 40 -16.26 14.14 -8.33
N LEU A 41 -15.90 12.84 -8.29
CA LEU A 41 -16.80 11.78 -7.85
C LEU A 41 -17.24 11.95 -6.39
N TYR A 42 -16.33 12.36 -5.51
CA TYR A 42 -16.65 12.62 -4.11
C TYR A 42 -17.64 13.78 -3.93
N LEU A 43 -17.45 14.87 -4.68
CA LEU A 43 -18.39 16.00 -4.69
C LEU A 43 -19.77 15.60 -5.24
N LEU A 44 -19.80 14.81 -6.33
CA LEU A 44 -21.05 14.27 -6.88
C LEU A 44 -21.77 13.34 -5.89
N ALA A 45 -21.03 12.47 -5.21
CA ALA A 45 -21.59 11.61 -4.16
C ALA A 45 -22.20 12.44 -3.03
N THR A 46 -21.53 13.52 -2.64
CA THR A 46 -22.01 14.44 -1.60
C THR A 46 -23.31 15.14 -2.02
N LEU A 47 -23.40 15.63 -3.25
CA LEU A 47 -24.64 16.20 -3.81
C LEU A 47 -25.76 15.16 -3.90
N LEU A 48 -25.45 13.94 -4.36
CA LEU A 48 -26.42 12.85 -4.44
C LEU A 48 -26.96 12.48 -3.06
N SER A 49 -26.10 12.42 -2.04
CA SER A 49 -26.50 12.13 -0.66
C SER A 49 -27.47 13.19 -0.11
N ARG A 50 -27.31 14.46 -0.51
CA ARG A 50 -28.25 15.54 -0.17
C ARG A 50 -29.59 15.37 -0.86
N VAL A 51 -29.61 15.12 -2.18
CA VAL A 51 -30.85 14.96 -2.96
C VAL A 51 -31.67 13.78 -2.42
N LEU A 52 -31.00 12.67 -2.11
CA LEU A 52 -31.65 11.50 -1.51
C LEU A 52 -32.19 11.79 -0.11
N TYR A 53 -31.50 12.62 0.67
CA TYR A 53 -31.95 13.02 2.01
C TYR A 53 -33.18 13.94 1.96
N VAL A 54 -33.17 15.00 1.14
CA VAL A 54 -34.31 15.93 1.00
C VAL A 54 -35.58 15.18 0.58
N LYS A 55 -35.47 14.23 -0.36
CA LYS A 55 -36.59 13.40 -0.80
C LYS A 55 -37.15 12.50 0.32
N SER A 56 -36.29 12.04 1.22
CA SER A 56 -36.70 11.24 2.38
C SER A 56 -37.43 12.08 3.43
N GLU A 57 -37.00 13.32 3.64
CA GLU A 57 -37.58 14.25 4.62
C GLU A 57 -38.97 14.77 4.18
N GLU A 58 -39.20 14.96 2.87
CA GLU A 58 -40.55 15.21 2.32
C GLU A 58 -41.54 14.06 2.56
N THR A 59 -41.05 12.87 2.92
CA THR A 59 -41.90 11.67 3.15
C THR A 59 -42.13 11.39 4.65
N ASP A 60 -41.29 11.91 5.54
CA ASP A 60 -41.35 11.71 7.00
C ASP A 60 -41.20 13.05 7.74
N GLU A 61 -42.31 13.72 8.11
CA GLU A 61 -42.34 15.04 8.78
C GLU A 61 -41.72 15.09 10.21
N THR A 62 -40.96 14.07 10.63
CA THR A 62 -40.42 13.98 12.00
C THR A 62 -39.00 13.41 12.05
N SER A 63 -38.03 14.17 11.55
CA SER A 63 -36.61 13.90 11.84
C SER A 63 -35.86 15.18 12.16
N ASN A 64 -35.19 15.18 13.30
CA ASN A 64 -34.35 16.28 13.79
C ASN A 64 -33.27 16.67 12.78
N ASN A 65 -32.90 17.97 12.78
CA ASN A 65 -31.85 18.61 11.99
C ASN A 65 -30.49 17.88 12.02
N VAL A 66 -30.35 16.80 11.26
CA VAL A 66 -29.08 16.11 11.05
C VAL A 66 -28.48 16.63 9.75
N GLN A 67 -27.41 17.40 9.89
CA GLN A 67 -26.59 17.99 8.83
C GLN A 67 -26.06 16.91 7.84
N ARG A 68 -26.87 16.52 6.85
CA ARG A 68 -26.54 15.55 5.79
C ARG A 68 -26.37 16.26 4.45
N GLY A 69 -25.33 15.88 3.68
CA GLY A 69 -25.06 16.45 2.36
C GLY A 69 -24.01 17.58 2.30
N LEU A 70 -23.24 17.78 3.36
CA LEU A 70 -22.02 18.59 3.35
C LEU A 70 -20.78 17.69 3.34
N PRO A 71 -19.72 18.07 2.61
CA PRO A 71 -18.46 17.33 2.63
C PRO A 71 -17.78 17.36 4.01
N PHE A 72 -18.06 18.40 4.83
CA PHE A 72 -17.59 18.51 6.22
C PHE A 72 -18.72 18.97 7.14
N ARG A 73 -18.83 18.37 8.34
CA ARG A 73 -19.75 18.84 9.38
C ARG A 73 -19.22 20.15 9.96
N ILE A 74 -19.85 21.27 9.61
CA ILE A 74 -19.51 22.59 10.14
C ILE A 74 -20.54 22.96 11.20
N ASN A 75 -20.13 22.98 12.47
CA ASN A 75 -20.91 23.61 13.54
C ASN A 75 -20.90 25.12 13.28
N SER A 76 -21.85 25.59 12.47
CA SER A 76 -22.05 27.00 12.22
C SER A 76 -23.31 27.42 12.95
N MET A 77 -23.19 28.46 13.78
CA MET A 77 -24.33 29.14 14.44
C MET A 77 -25.21 29.91 13.45
N ILE A 78 -25.21 29.49 12.18
CA ILE A 78 -25.80 30.15 11.02
C ILE A 78 -26.74 29.15 10.37
N ASP A 79 -27.93 29.62 9.99
CA ASP A 79 -28.99 28.79 9.44
C ASP A 79 -28.55 28.10 8.14
N LEU A 80 -28.47 26.77 8.21
CA LEU A 80 -27.67 25.97 7.29
C LEU A 80 -28.33 25.82 5.91
N ASP A 81 -29.66 25.87 5.88
CA ASP A 81 -30.45 25.76 4.65
C ASP A 81 -30.44 27.06 3.84
N THR A 82 -30.28 28.22 4.50
CA THR A 82 -30.22 29.53 3.84
C THR A 82 -28.85 29.78 3.18
N TYR A 83 -27.75 29.30 3.78
CA TYR A 83 -26.37 29.57 3.32
C TYR A 83 -25.64 28.33 2.76
N TYR A 84 -26.35 27.25 2.42
CA TYR A 84 -25.71 26.03 1.93
C TYR A 84 -24.88 26.22 0.66
N VAL A 85 -25.44 26.86 -0.37
CA VAL A 85 -24.78 27.02 -1.68
C VAL A 85 -23.41 27.72 -1.56
N PRO A 86 -23.28 28.88 -0.89
CA PRO A 86 -21.98 29.53 -0.73
C PRO A 86 -21.00 28.69 0.11
N ILE A 87 -21.45 27.99 1.15
CA ILE A 87 -20.61 27.10 1.96
C ILE A 87 -20.10 25.92 1.11
N PHE A 88 -20.98 25.31 0.32
CA PHE A 88 -20.63 24.19 -0.55
C PHE A 88 -19.62 24.59 -1.62
N ILE A 89 -19.80 25.77 -2.25
CA ILE A 89 -18.86 26.31 -3.23
C ILE A 89 -17.50 26.55 -2.56
N HIS A 90 -17.46 27.17 -1.39
CA HIS A 90 -16.22 27.40 -0.65
C HIS A 90 -15.51 26.10 -0.29
N CYS A 91 -16.23 25.11 0.26
CA CYS A 91 -15.68 23.79 0.58
C CYS A 91 -15.14 23.07 -0.67
N SER A 92 -15.86 23.14 -1.79
CA SER A 92 -15.43 22.54 -3.05
C SER A 92 -14.13 23.17 -3.54
N ILE A 93 -14.00 24.50 -3.48
CA ILE A 93 -12.77 25.21 -3.86
C ILE A 93 -11.61 24.76 -2.96
N CYS A 94 -11.81 24.71 -1.63
CA CYS A 94 -10.78 24.24 -0.70
C CYS A 94 -10.33 22.81 -1.02
N GLU A 95 -11.27 21.91 -1.31
CA GLU A 95 -10.97 20.52 -1.66
C GLU A 95 -10.14 20.41 -2.94
N PHE A 96 -10.53 21.12 -4.01
CA PHE A 96 -9.77 21.14 -5.26
C PHE A 96 -8.36 21.71 -5.06
N MET A 97 -8.22 22.78 -4.28
CA MET A 97 -6.91 23.38 -3.99
C MET A 97 -6.01 22.40 -3.20
N TYR A 98 -6.56 21.72 -2.20
CA TYR A 98 -5.85 20.69 -1.45
C TYR A 98 -5.40 19.53 -2.35
N MET A 99 -6.32 19.00 -3.17
CA MET A 99 -6.03 17.87 -4.06
C MET A 99 -5.01 18.24 -5.14
N PHE A 100 -5.05 19.48 -5.64
CA PHE A 100 -4.04 19.98 -6.57
C PHE A 100 -2.65 20.01 -5.93
N LEU A 101 -2.52 20.55 -4.72
CA LEU A 101 -1.24 20.58 -3.99
C LEU A 101 -0.71 19.18 -3.72
N LEU A 102 -1.57 18.27 -3.26
CA LEU A 102 -1.22 16.86 -3.03
C LEU A 102 -0.69 16.21 -4.32
N THR A 103 -1.42 16.38 -5.43
CA THR A 103 -1.04 15.82 -6.73
C THR A 103 0.31 16.34 -7.21
N VAL A 104 0.59 17.64 -7.04
CA VAL A 104 1.87 18.23 -7.42
C VAL A 104 3.03 17.59 -6.65
N ILE A 105 2.87 17.38 -5.34
CA ILE A 105 3.88 16.75 -4.50
C ILE A 105 4.09 15.28 -4.91
N ASP A 106 3.00 14.54 -5.12
CA ASP A 106 3.03 13.13 -5.50
C ASP A 106 3.65 12.91 -6.89
N VAL A 107 3.35 13.77 -7.85
CA VAL A 107 3.95 13.73 -9.19
C VAL A 107 5.44 14.09 -9.12
N LEU A 108 5.83 15.08 -8.32
CA LEU A 108 7.24 15.40 -8.10
C LEU A 108 7.97 14.18 -7.52
N TYR A 109 7.41 13.53 -6.51
CA TYR A 109 7.96 12.32 -5.91
C TYR A 109 8.07 11.18 -6.93
N LEU A 110 7.02 10.91 -7.71
CA LEU A 110 7.03 9.94 -8.82
C LEU A 110 8.17 10.23 -9.82
N THR A 111 8.37 11.49 -10.20
CA THR A 111 9.42 11.83 -11.18
C THR A 111 10.83 11.57 -10.64
N MET A 112 11.07 11.84 -9.36
CA MET A 112 12.34 11.54 -8.69
C MET A 112 12.59 10.03 -8.60
N VAL A 113 11.55 9.26 -8.27
CA VAL A 113 11.60 7.79 -8.21
C VAL A 113 11.88 7.20 -9.59
N GLU A 114 11.21 7.68 -10.64
CA GLU A 114 11.48 7.23 -12.01
C GLU A 114 12.88 7.58 -12.48
N TYR A 115 13.39 8.75 -12.09
CA TYR A 115 14.76 9.12 -12.36
C TYR A 115 15.75 8.18 -11.65
N CYS A 116 15.52 7.80 -10.38
CA CYS A 116 16.29 6.75 -9.70
C CYS A 116 16.25 5.42 -10.47
N CYS A 117 15.07 4.95 -10.85
CA CYS A 117 14.90 3.70 -11.58
C CYS A 117 15.63 3.73 -12.93
N GLY A 118 15.58 4.86 -13.65
CA GLY A 118 16.30 5.04 -14.91
C GLY A 118 17.82 5.06 -14.72
N LEU A 119 18.32 5.62 -13.62
CA LEU A 119 19.74 5.56 -13.28
C LEU A 119 20.20 4.12 -13.00
N PHE A 120 19.43 3.34 -12.25
CA PHE A 120 19.70 1.92 -12.02
C PHE A 120 19.63 1.10 -13.32
N ALA A 121 18.65 1.37 -14.18
CA ALA A 121 18.52 0.69 -15.48
C ALA A 121 19.72 0.98 -16.39
N ALA A 122 20.20 2.23 -16.43
CA ALA A 122 21.39 2.60 -17.20
C ALA A 122 22.65 1.92 -16.65
N LEU A 123 22.81 1.88 -15.31
CA LEU A 123 23.89 1.14 -14.66
C LEU A 123 23.84 -0.36 -15.02
N ARG A 124 22.63 -0.94 -15.00
CA ARG A 124 22.40 -2.34 -15.34
C ARG A 124 22.83 -2.67 -16.77
N TYR A 125 22.41 -1.83 -17.72
CA TYR A 125 22.78 -1.94 -19.12
C TYR A 125 24.30 -1.92 -19.30
N ARG A 126 25.01 -1.03 -18.60
CA ARG A 126 26.47 -0.97 -18.67
C ARG A 126 27.15 -2.20 -18.10
N LEU A 127 26.67 -2.72 -16.96
CA LEU A 127 27.20 -3.94 -16.37
C LEU A 127 27.03 -5.13 -17.33
N GLU A 128 25.85 -5.29 -17.92
CA GLU A 128 25.56 -6.35 -18.90
C GLU A 128 26.40 -6.21 -20.18
N THR A 129 26.65 -4.98 -20.63
CA THR A 129 27.37 -4.69 -21.89
C THR A 129 28.88 -4.57 -21.69
N ALA A 130 29.39 -4.63 -20.45
CA ALA A 130 30.81 -4.44 -20.12
C ALA A 130 31.76 -5.39 -20.87
N LEU A 131 31.25 -6.51 -21.40
CA LEU A 131 31.99 -7.53 -22.14
C LEU A 131 31.47 -7.80 -23.56
N VAL A 132 30.43 -7.11 -24.03
CA VAL A 132 29.78 -7.40 -25.34
C VAL A 132 30.49 -6.71 -26.51
N PHE A 133 31.36 -5.73 -26.27
CA PHE A 133 32.12 -5.05 -27.32
C PHE A 133 33.24 -5.88 -27.96
N GLU A 134 33.36 -7.18 -27.64
CA GLU A 134 34.35 -8.10 -28.20
C GLU A 134 33.72 -8.98 -29.28
N ASN A 135 33.66 -8.51 -30.53
CA ASN A 135 33.57 -9.43 -31.67
C ASN A 135 34.55 -9.14 -32.82
N GLU A 136 35.60 -8.34 -32.58
CA GLU A 136 36.73 -8.21 -33.51
C GLU A 136 38.05 -8.59 -32.82
N ARG A 137 38.67 -9.65 -33.34
CA ARG A 137 39.70 -10.50 -32.72
C ARG A 137 41.10 -9.86 -32.57
N LEU A 138 41.23 -8.55 -32.37
CA LEU A 138 42.55 -7.90 -32.54
C LEU A 138 43.17 -7.14 -31.35
N THR A 139 42.60 -7.12 -30.13
CA THR A 139 43.13 -6.20 -29.09
C THR A 139 43.13 -6.72 -27.64
N VAL A 140 43.75 -7.87 -27.36
CA VAL A 140 43.86 -8.44 -26.00
C VAL A 140 44.54 -7.49 -24.97
N ILE A 141 45.34 -6.52 -25.41
CA ILE A 141 46.02 -5.56 -24.51
C ILE A 141 45.14 -4.32 -24.22
N PHE A 142 44.28 -3.89 -25.16
CA PHE A 142 43.35 -2.77 -24.93
C PHE A 142 42.06 -3.20 -24.21
N THR A 143 41.76 -4.50 -24.17
CA THR A 143 40.55 -5.05 -23.54
C THR A 143 40.63 -5.06 -22.01
N GLU A 144 41.82 -5.28 -21.43
CA GLU A 144 42.03 -5.23 -19.98
C GLU A 144 41.74 -3.83 -19.42
N ASP A 145 42.24 -2.79 -20.09
CA ASP A 145 42.07 -1.40 -19.68
C ASP A 145 40.62 -0.93 -19.87
N LYS A 146 39.97 -1.32 -20.98
CA LYS A 146 38.59 -0.91 -21.27
C LYS A 146 37.56 -1.54 -20.33
N SER A 147 37.74 -2.82 -19.99
CA SER A 147 36.89 -3.51 -19.01
C SER A 147 37.05 -2.92 -17.61
N TYR A 148 38.30 -2.63 -17.21
CA TYR A 148 38.58 -1.97 -15.95
C TYR A 148 37.96 -0.56 -15.87
N VAL A 149 38.14 0.27 -16.89
CA VAL A 149 37.55 1.62 -16.96
C VAL A 149 36.03 1.58 -16.91
N ASN A 150 35.39 0.63 -17.60
CA ASN A 150 33.93 0.45 -17.56
C ASN A 150 33.42 0.09 -16.16
N ILE A 151 34.12 -0.77 -15.42
CA ILE A 151 33.75 -1.13 -14.06
C ILE A 151 33.98 0.04 -13.10
N VAL A 152 35.09 0.76 -13.21
CA VAL A 152 35.35 1.98 -12.41
C VAL A 152 34.27 3.03 -12.63
N TYR A 153 33.88 3.25 -13.89
CA TYR A 153 32.77 4.13 -14.23
C TYR A 153 31.45 3.63 -13.62
N SER A 154 31.17 2.32 -13.72
CA SER A 154 29.96 1.72 -13.15
C SER A 154 29.90 1.87 -11.62
N ILE A 155 31.04 1.75 -10.92
CA ILE A 155 31.13 2.03 -9.48
C ILE A 155 30.77 3.49 -9.20
N ARG A 156 31.40 4.42 -9.92
CA ARG A 156 31.13 5.85 -9.73
C ARG A 156 29.65 6.17 -9.93
N ARG A 157 29.05 5.64 -11.00
CA ARG A 157 27.62 5.79 -11.26
C ARG A 157 26.77 5.17 -10.16
N HIS A 158 27.09 3.95 -9.71
CA HIS A 158 26.39 3.31 -8.60
C HIS A 158 26.44 4.17 -7.32
N THR A 159 27.61 4.72 -6.98
CA THR A 159 27.77 5.65 -5.84
C THR A 159 26.93 6.91 -6.02
N GLU A 160 26.91 7.51 -7.21
CA GLU A 160 26.08 8.68 -7.51
C GLU A 160 24.58 8.38 -7.36
N VAL A 161 24.11 7.20 -7.80
CA VAL A 161 22.70 6.78 -7.59
C VAL A 161 22.39 6.64 -6.10
N LEU A 162 23.28 6.01 -5.33
CA LEU A 162 23.09 5.83 -3.89
C LEU A 162 23.06 7.17 -3.14
N GLN A 163 23.91 8.12 -3.53
CA GLN A 163 23.90 9.48 -2.99
C GLN A 163 22.59 10.19 -3.34
N PHE A 164 22.10 10.06 -4.56
CA PHE A 164 20.83 10.65 -4.98
C PHE A 164 19.65 10.08 -4.17
N ILE A 165 19.61 8.77 -3.96
CA ILE A 165 18.58 8.13 -3.12
C ILE A 165 18.65 8.64 -1.69
N ALA A 166 19.84 8.83 -1.11
CA ALA A 166 19.99 9.38 0.24
C ALA A 166 19.46 10.82 0.33
N ILE A 167 19.64 11.63 -0.72
CA ILE A 167 19.09 12.99 -0.80
C ILE A 167 17.55 12.94 -0.89
N VAL A 168 17.00 12.10 -1.76
CA VAL A 168 15.54 11.91 -1.89
C VAL A 168 14.95 11.41 -0.58
N GLU A 169 15.58 10.43 0.07
CA GLU A 169 15.19 9.95 1.38
C GLU A 169 15.19 11.10 2.40
N SER A 170 16.26 11.90 2.47
CA SER A 170 16.33 13.03 3.41
C SER A 170 15.23 14.07 3.19
N ILE A 171 14.85 14.36 1.94
CA ILE A 171 13.82 15.36 1.63
C ILE A 171 12.44 14.84 2.00
N TYR A 172 12.14 13.58 1.70
CA TYR A 172 10.80 13.01 1.83
C TYR A 172 10.56 12.21 3.12
N SER A 173 11.59 11.94 3.93
CA SER A 173 11.48 11.09 5.12
C SER A 173 10.49 11.64 6.15
N LEU A 174 10.52 12.95 6.43
CA LEU A 174 9.63 13.58 7.41
C LEU A 174 8.22 13.85 6.84
N PRO A 175 8.06 14.44 5.65
CA PRO A 175 6.73 14.67 5.07
C PRO A 175 5.91 13.39 4.90
N LEU A 176 6.50 12.34 4.33
CA LEU A 176 5.80 11.07 4.13
C LEU A 176 5.50 10.36 5.46
N PHE A 177 6.34 10.52 6.48
CA PHE A 177 6.05 9.99 7.81
C PHE A 177 4.81 10.64 8.43
N ILE A 178 4.73 11.98 8.34
CA ILE A 178 3.56 12.73 8.83
C ILE A 178 2.32 12.35 8.00
N GLN A 179 2.45 12.26 6.68
CA GLN A 179 1.37 11.86 5.78
C GLN A 179 0.82 10.48 6.12
N ILE A 180 1.66 9.47 6.26
CA ILE A 180 1.21 8.11 6.63
C ILE A 180 0.59 8.09 8.03
N ALA A 181 1.15 8.80 9.01
CA ALA A 181 0.58 8.88 10.35
C ALA A 181 -0.83 9.51 10.34
N LEU A 182 -1.00 10.62 9.60
CA LEU A 182 -2.30 11.27 9.42
C LEU A 182 -3.27 10.36 8.67
N THR A 183 -2.83 9.66 7.64
CA THR A 183 -3.69 8.76 6.88
C THR A 183 -4.14 7.57 7.71
N VAL A 184 -3.27 6.98 8.55
CA VAL A 184 -3.67 5.91 9.48
C VAL A 184 -4.72 6.42 10.48
N LEU A 185 -4.55 7.62 11.01
CA LEU A 185 -5.53 8.25 11.91
C LEU A 185 -6.87 8.49 11.21
N LEU A 186 -6.87 9.09 10.02
CA LEU A 186 -8.08 9.31 9.22
C LEU A 186 -8.79 7.99 8.90
N LEU A 187 -8.03 6.99 8.49
CA LEU A 187 -8.54 5.68 8.13
C LEU A 187 -9.24 5.02 9.34
N SER A 188 -8.71 5.21 10.55
CA SER A 188 -9.31 4.68 11.79
C SER A 188 -10.60 5.37 12.18
N LEU A 189 -10.66 6.70 12.04
CA LEU A 189 -11.87 7.49 12.30
C LEU A 189 -12.98 7.14 11.31
N LEU A 190 -12.63 7.03 10.02
CA LEU A 190 -13.59 6.64 8.97
C LEU A 190 -14.06 5.20 9.15
N GLY A 191 -13.15 4.28 9.47
CA GLY A 191 -13.50 2.90 9.78
C GLY A 191 -14.48 2.81 10.95
N TYR A 192 -14.27 3.59 12.02
CA TYR A 192 -15.20 3.68 13.13
C TYR A 192 -16.57 4.24 12.72
N GLN A 193 -16.59 5.32 11.93
CA GLN A 193 -17.84 5.92 11.44
C GLN A 193 -18.66 4.94 10.58
N ILE A 194 -18.01 4.21 9.68
CA ILE A 194 -18.66 3.20 8.83
C ILE A 194 -19.26 2.09 9.69
N VAL A 195 -18.52 1.57 10.67
CA VAL A 195 -19.02 0.49 11.56
C VAL A 195 -20.22 0.96 12.40
N ASN A 196 -20.19 2.20 12.90
CA ASN A 196 -21.25 2.73 13.75
C ASN A 196 -22.55 3.06 12.98
N ASN A 197 -22.45 3.34 11.67
CA ASN A 197 -23.59 3.77 10.85
C ASN A 197 -24.17 2.66 9.96
N MET A 198 -23.76 1.39 10.14
CA MET A 198 -24.18 0.23 9.34
C MET A 198 -25.70 0.01 9.21
N GLU A 199 -26.52 0.61 10.08
CA GLU A 199 -27.98 0.56 10.00
C GLU A 199 -28.58 1.45 8.88
N ASN A 200 -27.85 2.46 8.38
CA ASN A 200 -28.31 3.43 7.38
C ASN A 200 -27.42 3.48 6.13
N VAL A 201 -27.50 2.44 5.29
CA VAL A 201 -26.65 2.22 4.09
C VAL A 201 -26.67 3.39 3.08
N SER A 202 -27.77 4.14 2.98
CA SER A 202 -27.91 5.27 2.04
C SER A 202 -27.14 6.53 2.46
N GLY A 203 -26.78 6.67 3.75
CA GLY A 203 -26.13 7.86 4.30
C GLY A 203 -24.61 7.88 4.22
N ASP A 204 -23.96 6.75 3.94
CA ASP A 204 -22.50 6.58 4.07
C ASP A 204 -21.74 6.43 2.74
N ILE A 205 -22.39 6.61 1.58
CA ILE A 205 -21.75 6.50 0.26
C ILE A 205 -20.50 7.39 0.19
N ASN A 206 -20.54 8.60 0.75
CA ASN A 206 -19.40 9.54 0.78
C ASN A 206 -18.23 8.99 1.59
N ASN A 207 -18.50 8.33 2.72
CA ASN A 207 -17.48 7.74 3.58
C ASN A 207 -16.77 6.59 2.86
N TYR A 208 -17.52 5.77 2.11
CA TYR A 208 -16.93 4.70 1.27
C TYR A 208 -16.10 5.27 0.12
N VAL A 209 -16.58 6.30 -0.59
CA VAL A 209 -15.82 6.95 -1.67
C VAL A 209 -14.51 7.52 -1.13
N TYR A 210 -14.58 8.26 -0.02
CA TYR A 210 -13.40 8.86 0.61
C TYR A 210 -12.39 7.81 1.11
N LEU A 211 -12.89 6.71 1.70
CA LEU A 211 -12.10 5.56 2.11
C LEU A 211 -11.30 4.98 0.93
N ASN A 212 -11.95 4.79 -0.22
CA ASN A 212 -11.28 4.28 -1.41
C ASN A 212 -10.16 5.21 -1.87
N GLY A 213 -10.39 6.52 -1.87
CA GLY A 213 -9.37 7.53 -2.22
C GLY A 213 -8.13 7.46 -1.34
N LEU A 214 -8.33 7.39 -0.02
CA LEU A 214 -7.24 7.26 0.95
C LEU A 214 -6.42 5.98 0.73
N LEU A 215 -7.08 4.84 0.51
CA LEU A 215 -6.40 3.57 0.25
C LEU A 215 -5.56 3.62 -1.04
N LEU A 216 -6.09 4.26 -2.09
CA LEU A 216 -5.39 4.42 -3.36
C LEU A 216 -4.16 5.33 -3.23
N ASN A 217 -4.25 6.40 -2.43
CA ASN A 217 -3.12 7.28 -2.16
C ASN A 217 -1.99 6.55 -1.39
N VAL A 218 -2.32 5.80 -0.33
CA VAL A 218 -1.34 4.99 0.41
C VAL A 218 -0.74 3.89 -0.47
N LEU A 219 -1.54 3.25 -1.33
CA LEU A 219 -1.04 2.27 -2.30
C LEU A 219 -0.02 2.90 -3.24
N PHE A 220 -0.31 4.09 -3.76
CA PHE A 220 0.58 4.80 -4.68
C PHE A 220 1.94 5.10 -4.02
N GLU A 221 1.95 5.66 -2.82
CA GLU A 221 3.21 5.96 -2.09
C GLU A 221 4.07 4.70 -1.86
N ASN A 222 3.45 3.61 -1.39
CA ASN A 222 4.15 2.36 -1.11
C ASN A 222 4.64 1.67 -2.38
N TRP A 223 3.88 1.78 -3.48
CA TRP A 223 4.29 1.27 -4.79
C TRP A 223 5.57 1.95 -5.30
N GLN A 224 5.68 3.28 -5.15
CA GLN A 224 6.89 3.99 -5.54
C GLN A 224 8.12 3.56 -4.73
N GLY A 225 7.97 3.38 -3.42
CA GLY A 225 9.04 2.84 -2.58
C GLY A 225 9.49 1.45 -3.03
N GLN A 226 8.52 0.58 -3.36
CA GLN A 226 8.82 -0.75 -3.87
C GLN A 226 9.58 -0.71 -5.20
N LYS A 227 9.24 0.19 -6.12
CA LYS A 227 9.94 0.30 -7.42
C LYS A 227 11.44 0.57 -7.25
N ILE A 228 11.83 1.36 -6.26
CA ILE A 228 13.25 1.60 -5.96
C ILE A 228 13.92 0.34 -5.44
N ILE A 229 13.26 -0.40 -4.53
CA ILE A 229 13.75 -1.66 -3.98
C ILE A 229 14.00 -2.66 -5.13
N ASP A 230 12.97 -2.91 -5.94
CA ASP A 230 13.03 -3.85 -7.06
C ASP A 230 14.08 -3.44 -8.11
N SER A 231 14.22 -2.14 -8.36
CA SER A 231 15.22 -1.62 -9.31
C SER A 231 16.65 -1.77 -8.78
N SER A 232 16.85 -1.61 -7.47
CA SER A 232 18.16 -1.76 -6.83
C SER A 232 18.61 -3.22 -6.74
N GLU A 233 17.69 -4.15 -6.46
CA GLU A 233 17.98 -5.59 -6.39
C GLU A 233 18.42 -6.15 -7.76
N LYS A 234 17.80 -5.65 -8.85
CA LYS A 234 18.18 -6.05 -10.22
C LYS A 234 19.63 -5.72 -10.56
N VAL A 235 20.27 -4.73 -9.90
CA VAL A 235 21.69 -4.41 -10.11
C VAL A 235 22.57 -5.59 -9.72
N PHE A 236 22.27 -6.25 -8.60
CA PHE A 236 23.01 -7.44 -8.16
C PHE A 236 22.94 -8.55 -9.22
N LYS A 237 21.71 -8.86 -9.68
CA LYS A 237 21.48 -9.91 -10.67
C LYS A 237 22.24 -9.65 -11.97
N SER A 238 22.27 -8.42 -12.45
CA SER A 238 22.99 -8.06 -13.68
C SER A 238 24.50 -8.04 -13.51
N ALA A 239 25.01 -7.57 -12.37
CA ALA A 239 26.43 -7.72 -12.03
C ALA A 239 26.84 -9.20 -12.03
N TYR A 240 26.03 -10.07 -11.42
CA TYR A 240 26.28 -11.51 -11.33
C TYR A 240 26.27 -12.21 -12.70
N ASN A 241 25.32 -11.84 -13.56
CA ASN A 241 25.16 -12.43 -14.90
C ASN A 241 26.21 -11.95 -15.92
N THR A 242 27.03 -10.96 -15.57
CA THR A 242 28.14 -10.52 -16.42
C THR A 242 29.17 -11.65 -16.52
N LYS A 243 29.88 -11.82 -17.64
CA LYS A 243 30.93 -12.85 -17.79
C LYS A 243 32.22 -12.50 -17.00
N TRP A 244 32.08 -12.23 -15.71
CA TRP A 244 33.11 -11.74 -14.77
C TRP A 244 34.37 -12.64 -14.68
N TYR A 245 34.23 -13.91 -15.04
CA TYR A 245 35.34 -14.86 -15.12
C TYR A 245 36.32 -14.53 -16.26
N ASN A 246 35.87 -13.82 -17.30
CA ASN A 246 36.72 -13.32 -18.40
C ASN A 246 37.34 -11.94 -18.12
N MET A 247 37.00 -11.30 -16.99
CA MET A 247 37.54 -9.98 -16.64
C MET A 247 38.92 -10.09 -15.98
N PRO A 248 39.77 -9.05 -16.12
CA PRO A 248 41.03 -8.97 -15.39
C PRO A 248 40.80 -8.94 -13.88
N VAL A 249 41.78 -9.40 -13.11
CA VAL A 249 41.66 -9.61 -11.65
C VAL A 249 41.25 -8.33 -10.92
N ALA A 250 41.75 -7.16 -11.36
CA ALA A 250 41.40 -5.87 -10.80
C ALA A 250 39.90 -5.54 -10.99
N ALA A 251 39.36 -5.72 -12.20
CA ALA A 251 37.95 -5.49 -12.50
C ALA A 251 37.03 -6.47 -11.76
N ARG A 252 37.45 -7.74 -11.62
CA ARG A 252 36.70 -8.76 -10.86
C ARG A 252 36.54 -8.38 -9.38
N LYS A 253 37.62 -7.91 -8.74
CA LYS A 253 37.57 -7.45 -7.34
C LYS A 253 36.60 -6.27 -7.16
N LEU A 254 36.61 -5.32 -8.09
CA LEU A 254 35.71 -4.17 -8.08
C LEU A 254 34.23 -4.56 -8.30
N LEU A 255 33.98 -5.50 -9.21
CA LEU A 255 32.63 -6.02 -9.44
C LEU A 255 32.06 -6.72 -8.21
N ILE A 256 32.89 -7.49 -7.48
CA ILE A 256 32.50 -8.11 -6.21
C ILE A 256 32.07 -7.04 -5.19
N MET A 257 32.74 -5.89 -5.13
CA MET A 257 32.32 -4.79 -4.24
C MET A 257 30.92 -4.26 -4.60
N ILE A 258 30.60 -4.15 -5.89
CA ILE A 258 29.25 -3.78 -6.35
C ILE A 258 28.25 -4.85 -5.89
N MET A 259 28.54 -6.13 -6.12
CA MET A 259 27.65 -7.23 -5.71
C MET A 259 27.39 -7.22 -4.19
N MET A 260 28.45 -7.15 -3.39
CA MET A 260 28.35 -7.07 -1.92
C MET A 260 27.52 -5.85 -1.46
N ARG A 261 27.65 -4.71 -2.15
CA ARG A 261 26.86 -3.52 -1.82
C ARG A 261 25.40 -3.65 -2.26
N SER A 262 25.15 -4.26 -3.41
CA SER A 262 23.81 -4.42 -4.00
C SER A 262 23.01 -5.58 -3.40
N GLU A 263 23.64 -6.45 -2.61
CA GLU A 263 22.96 -7.48 -1.83
C GLU A 263 21.92 -6.88 -0.87
N LYS A 264 22.22 -5.69 -0.32
CA LYS A 264 21.26 -4.92 0.47
C LYS A 264 20.55 -3.91 -0.44
N PRO A 265 19.25 -4.10 -0.73
CA PRO A 265 18.52 -3.19 -1.62
C PRO A 265 18.47 -1.78 -1.02
N SER A 266 18.43 -0.80 -1.92
CA SER A 266 18.22 0.60 -1.52
C SER A 266 16.76 0.77 -1.14
N THR A 267 16.53 1.24 0.09
CA THR A 267 15.19 1.37 0.68
C THR A 267 14.96 2.82 1.06
N LEU A 268 13.76 3.34 0.79
CA LEU A 268 13.33 4.63 1.32
C LEU A 268 12.72 4.42 2.70
N LYS A 269 13.29 5.08 3.72
CA LYS A 269 12.82 4.97 5.11
C LYS A 269 12.12 6.26 5.57
N LEU A 270 10.93 6.06 6.10
CA LEU A 270 10.10 7.06 6.77
C LEU A 270 10.58 7.23 8.20
N GLY A 271 10.94 8.45 8.59
CA GLY A 271 11.42 8.76 9.94
C GLY A 271 12.57 7.85 10.43
N LYS A 272 13.31 7.19 9.52
CA LYS A 272 14.30 6.12 9.77
C LYS A 272 13.76 4.79 10.33
N VAL A 273 12.44 4.64 10.48
CA VAL A 273 11.83 3.46 11.15
C VAL A 273 11.09 2.57 10.15
N ILE A 274 10.28 3.14 9.26
CA ILE A 274 9.37 2.36 8.39
C ILE A 274 9.88 2.39 6.96
N VAL A 275 10.03 1.21 6.34
CA VAL A 275 10.43 1.10 4.92
C VAL A 275 9.18 1.17 4.04
N LEU A 276 9.19 2.01 3.00
CA LEU A 276 8.12 2.06 2.01
C LEU A 276 8.16 0.79 1.13
N SER A 277 7.14 -0.07 1.25
CA SER A 277 7.06 -1.35 0.54
C SER A 277 5.62 -1.89 0.52
N TYR A 278 5.37 -2.90 -0.31
CA TYR A 278 4.08 -3.62 -0.27
C TYR A 278 3.80 -4.27 1.09
N VAL A 279 4.84 -4.65 1.85
CA VAL A 279 4.68 -5.22 3.19
C VAL A 279 4.06 -4.20 4.13
N THR A 280 4.51 -2.95 4.07
CA THR A 280 3.98 -1.84 4.87
C THR A 280 2.54 -1.51 4.48
N PHE A 281 2.25 -1.49 3.17
CA PHE A 281 0.87 -1.35 2.67
C PHE A 281 -0.05 -2.46 3.19
N ASN A 282 0.40 -3.72 3.14
CA ASN A 282 -0.38 -4.86 3.61
C ASN A 282 -0.55 -4.84 5.14
N ALA A 283 0.44 -4.39 5.90
CA ALA A 283 0.31 -4.26 7.35
C ALA A 283 -0.76 -3.24 7.75
N VAL A 284 -0.85 -2.11 7.04
CA VAL A 284 -1.92 -1.12 7.21
C VAL A 284 -3.26 -1.77 6.85
N ASN A 285 -3.38 -2.35 5.65
CA ASN A 285 -4.64 -2.95 5.18
C ASN A 285 -5.13 -4.14 6.00
N PHE A 286 -4.24 -5.01 6.50
CA PHE A 286 -4.63 -6.18 7.27
C PHE A 286 -5.35 -5.79 8.56
N HIS A 287 -4.93 -4.70 9.21
CA HIS A 287 -5.64 -4.15 10.36
C HIS A 287 -7.06 -3.70 9.99
N TYR A 288 -7.25 -3.10 8.81
CA TYR A 288 -8.55 -2.63 8.33
C TYR A 288 -9.46 -3.74 7.81
N PHE A 289 -8.97 -4.64 6.95
CA PHE A 289 -9.71 -5.79 6.47
C PHE A 289 -10.10 -6.73 7.62
N TYR A 290 -9.24 -6.93 8.63
CA TYR A 290 -9.60 -7.69 9.81
C TYR A 290 -10.78 -7.06 10.57
N ASN A 291 -10.77 -5.73 10.76
CA ASN A 291 -11.84 -5.02 11.46
C ASN A 291 -13.16 -5.01 10.66
N ILE A 292 -13.11 -4.81 9.34
CA ILE A 292 -14.29 -4.86 8.46
C ILE A 292 -14.82 -6.28 8.35
N GLN A 293 -13.97 -7.28 8.13
CA GLN A 293 -14.35 -8.69 8.07
C GLN A 293 -14.97 -9.16 9.39
N LYS A 294 -14.41 -8.76 10.53
CA LYS A 294 -14.95 -9.05 11.86
C LYS A 294 -16.33 -8.41 12.03
N SER A 295 -16.48 -7.12 11.71
CA SER A 295 -17.76 -6.41 11.80
C SER A 295 -18.82 -7.03 10.87
N LEU A 296 -18.46 -7.41 9.64
CA LEU A 296 -19.36 -8.09 8.71
C LEU A 296 -19.69 -9.52 9.16
N ASN A 297 -18.76 -10.25 9.76
CA ASN A 297 -19.04 -11.56 10.35
C ASN A 297 -19.97 -11.43 11.55
N ASP A 298 -19.76 -10.45 12.43
CA ASP A 298 -20.62 -10.20 13.59
C ASP A 298 -22.03 -9.80 13.12
N LEU A 299 -22.15 -9.01 12.04
CA LEU A 299 -23.43 -8.64 11.42
C LEU A 299 -24.10 -9.82 10.71
N TYR A 300 -23.35 -10.66 10.01
CA TYR A 300 -23.85 -11.88 9.35
C TYR A 300 -24.34 -12.90 10.37
N ILE A 301 -23.61 -13.08 11.47
CA ILE A 301 -24.01 -13.93 12.60
C ILE A 301 -25.28 -13.36 13.27
N TYR A 302 -25.35 -12.05 13.50
CA TYR A 302 -26.53 -11.37 14.02
C TYR A 302 -27.76 -11.59 13.11
N PHE A 303 -27.63 -11.36 11.80
CA PHE A 303 -28.72 -11.55 10.84
C PHE A 303 -29.16 -13.02 10.73
N ASN A 304 -28.22 -13.97 10.74
CA ASN A 304 -28.56 -15.41 10.71
C ASN A 304 -29.23 -15.88 12.00
N ILE A 305 -28.89 -15.33 13.17
CA ILE A 305 -29.55 -15.66 14.44
C ILE A 305 -30.98 -15.11 14.45
N PHE A 306 -31.19 -13.87 14.01
CA PHE A 306 -32.53 -13.27 13.92
C PHE A 306 -33.43 -13.95 12.89
N LYS A 307 -32.85 -14.44 11.79
CA LYS A 307 -33.58 -15.17 10.73
C LYS A 307 -33.91 -16.62 11.10
N ASN A 308 -33.10 -17.26 11.97
CA ASN A 308 -33.32 -18.63 12.45
C ASN A 308 -34.19 -18.71 13.73
N TYR A 309 -34.52 -17.58 14.37
CA TYR A 309 -35.41 -17.56 15.52
C TYR A 309 -36.88 -17.69 15.06
N ARG A 310 -37.50 -18.81 15.38
CA ARG A 310 -38.89 -19.16 15.00
C ARG A 310 -39.99 -18.33 15.68
N GLY A 311 -39.66 -17.35 16.53
CA GLY A 311 -40.64 -16.56 17.27
C GLY A 311 -40.90 -15.21 16.62
N GLU A 312 -42.15 -14.74 16.62
CA GLU A 312 -42.57 -13.43 16.10
C GLU A 312 -42.16 -12.29 17.04
N TRP A 313 -40.85 -12.15 17.27
CA TRP A 313 -40.26 -11.20 18.22
C TRP A 313 -40.60 -9.74 17.89
N TYR A 314 -40.93 -9.45 16.62
CA TYR A 314 -41.35 -8.13 16.15
C TYR A 314 -42.74 -7.71 16.67
N GLU A 315 -43.60 -8.65 17.06
CA GLU A 315 -44.93 -8.36 17.65
C GLU A 315 -44.89 -8.13 19.17
N SER A 316 -43.74 -8.38 19.81
CA SER A 316 -43.62 -8.29 21.27
C SER A 316 -43.57 -6.85 21.79
N SER A 317 -44.02 -6.65 23.04
CA SER A 317 -44.02 -5.32 23.71
C SER A 317 -42.62 -4.69 23.78
N PRO A 318 -42.47 -3.35 23.79
CA PRO A 318 -41.17 -2.68 23.74
C PRO A 318 -40.22 -3.06 24.88
N LYS A 319 -40.76 -3.28 26.09
CA LYS A 319 -39.98 -3.71 27.26
C LYS A 319 -39.50 -5.16 27.12
N SER A 320 -40.37 -6.05 26.63
CA SER A 320 -40.03 -7.46 26.38
C SER A 320 -39.00 -7.61 25.26
N ARG A 321 -39.13 -6.83 24.18
CA ARG A 321 -38.20 -6.83 23.04
C ARG A 321 -36.79 -6.40 23.44
N LYS A 322 -36.68 -5.38 24.28
CA LYS A 322 -35.38 -4.92 24.82
C LYS A 322 -34.71 -5.97 25.69
N LEU A 323 -35.49 -6.71 26.48
CA LEU A 323 -35.00 -7.84 27.28
C LEU A 323 -34.56 -9.01 26.40
N LEU A 324 -35.35 -9.33 25.36
CA LEU A 324 -35.04 -10.36 24.38
C LEU A 324 -33.75 -10.06 23.63
N ASN A 325 -33.55 -8.81 23.20
CA ASN A 325 -32.31 -8.36 22.58
C ASN A 325 -31.10 -8.50 23.53
N MET A 326 -31.24 -8.17 24.81
CA MET A 326 -30.17 -8.38 25.80
C MET A 326 -29.84 -9.86 26.00
N ILE A 327 -30.85 -10.73 26.07
CA ILE A 327 -30.67 -12.17 26.22
C ILE A 327 -29.99 -12.73 24.96
N MET A 328 -30.47 -12.37 23.77
CA MET A 328 -29.88 -12.77 22.50
C MET A 328 -28.42 -12.33 22.38
N LEU A 329 -28.10 -11.06 22.70
CA LEU A 329 -26.73 -10.55 22.68
C LEU A 329 -25.80 -11.31 23.64
N ARG A 330 -26.27 -11.70 24.82
CA ARG A 330 -25.49 -12.53 25.75
C ARG A 330 -25.33 -13.98 25.28
N SER A 331 -26.31 -14.51 24.54
CA SER A 331 -26.25 -15.87 23.99
C SER A 331 -25.35 -16.00 22.75
N ILE A 332 -24.91 -14.89 22.15
CA ILE A 332 -23.95 -14.88 21.02
C ILE A 332 -22.61 -15.50 21.41
N SER A 333 -22.14 -15.28 22.64
CA SER A 333 -20.98 -15.98 23.19
C SER A 333 -21.44 -17.30 23.81
N PRO A 334 -21.25 -18.46 23.14
CA PRO A 334 -21.59 -19.73 23.75
C PRO A 334 -20.79 -19.90 25.05
N CYS A 335 -21.43 -20.40 26.11
CA CYS A 335 -20.72 -20.71 27.35
C CYS A 335 -19.66 -21.78 27.08
N THR A 336 -18.39 -21.39 27.06
CA THR A 336 -17.27 -22.28 26.78
C THR A 336 -16.58 -22.72 28.06
N LEU A 337 -16.48 -24.04 28.27
CA LEU A 337 -15.67 -24.61 29.35
C LEU A 337 -14.19 -24.60 28.93
N THR A 338 -13.30 -23.98 29.70
CA THR A 338 -11.87 -23.92 29.38
C THR A 338 -11.03 -24.70 30.39
N VAL A 339 -10.10 -25.53 29.90
CA VAL A 339 -9.10 -26.19 30.76
C VAL A 339 -7.98 -25.20 31.02
N GLY A 340 -7.84 -24.76 32.28
CA GLY A 340 -6.77 -23.86 32.72
C GLY A 340 -6.71 -22.50 32.01
N LYS A 341 -7.81 -22.04 31.38
CA LYS A 341 -7.87 -20.90 30.44
C LYS A 341 -7.04 -21.05 29.14
N ILE A 342 -6.42 -22.21 28.91
CA ILE A 342 -5.51 -22.44 27.79
C ILE A 342 -6.26 -23.02 26.58
N MET A 343 -7.26 -23.87 26.82
CA MET A 343 -7.97 -24.56 25.75
C MET A 343 -9.48 -24.60 26.02
N ILE A 344 -10.26 -24.19 25.02
CA ILE A 344 -11.72 -24.32 25.02
C ILE A 344 -12.07 -25.77 24.70
N LEU A 345 -12.80 -26.44 25.59
CA LEU A 345 -13.35 -27.78 25.38
C LEU A 345 -14.52 -27.67 24.41
N SER A 346 -14.25 -28.00 23.15
CA SER A 346 -15.24 -28.02 22.08
C SER A 346 -15.02 -29.25 21.18
N PHE A 347 -16.05 -29.71 20.49
CA PHE A 347 -15.94 -30.78 19.48
C PHE A 347 -14.83 -30.53 18.44
N PRO A 348 -14.65 -29.28 17.93
CA PRO A 348 -13.50 -28.94 17.08
C PRO A 348 -12.13 -29.15 17.75
N SER A 349 -11.98 -28.79 19.03
CA SER A 349 -10.74 -29.04 19.80
C SER A 349 -10.48 -30.55 19.95
N PHE A 350 -11.54 -31.35 20.14
CA PHE A 350 -11.45 -32.81 20.21
C PHE A 350 -11.09 -33.45 18.86
N SER A 351 -11.56 -32.90 17.73
CA SER A 351 -11.16 -33.40 16.41
C SER A 351 -9.69 -33.09 16.07
N ALA A 352 -9.16 -31.98 16.59
CA ALA A 352 -7.74 -31.65 16.45
C ALA A 352 -6.83 -32.66 17.19
N VAL A 353 -7.24 -33.14 18.37
CA VAL A 353 -6.51 -34.20 19.11
C VAL A 353 -6.53 -35.53 18.34
N LYS A 354 -7.58 -35.81 17.56
CA LYS A 354 -7.65 -37.01 16.70
C LYS A 354 -6.62 -36.98 15.56
N LEU A 355 -6.23 -35.81 15.06
CA LEU A 355 -5.19 -35.66 14.04
C LEU A 355 -3.81 -36.06 14.58
N ASP A 356 -3.53 -35.78 15.84
CA ASP A 356 -2.26 -36.19 16.49
C ASP A 356 -2.17 -37.72 16.66
N ILE A 357 -3.29 -38.40 16.90
CA ILE A 357 -3.35 -39.87 16.95
C ILE A 357 -3.08 -40.50 15.57
N ILE A 358 -3.60 -39.89 14.49
CA ILE A 358 -3.34 -40.33 13.11
C ILE A 358 -1.87 -40.09 12.74
N PHE A 359 -1.29 -38.98 13.21
CA PHE A 359 0.13 -38.68 13.03
C PHE A 359 1.03 -39.68 13.78
N PHE A 360 0.63 -40.10 14.99
CA PHE A 360 1.32 -41.15 15.74
C PHE A 360 1.22 -42.53 15.08
N ASP A 361 0.05 -42.91 14.53
CA ASP A 361 -0.11 -44.17 13.78
C ASP A 361 0.74 -44.16 12.48
N TYR A 362 0.84 -43.00 11.82
CA TYR A 362 1.69 -42.81 10.64
C TYR A 362 3.18 -42.94 10.97
N ILE A 363 3.65 -42.35 12.07
CA ILE A 363 5.04 -42.49 12.53
C ILE A 363 5.33 -43.92 12.97
N HIS A 364 4.41 -44.58 13.68
CA HIS A 364 4.59 -45.95 14.13
C HIS A 364 4.71 -46.93 12.95
N ARG A 365 3.85 -46.79 11.92
CA ARG A 365 3.97 -47.57 10.67
C ARG A 365 5.31 -47.32 9.97
N ARG A 366 5.80 -46.09 9.94
CA ARG A 366 7.07 -45.75 9.28
C ARG A 366 8.29 -46.29 10.03
N PHE A 367 8.23 -46.40 11.35
CA PHE A 367 9.29 -47.03 12.16
C PHE A 367 9.35 -48.55 11.99
N LEU A 368 8.21 -49.23 11.81
CA LEU A 368 8.17 -50.67 11.56
C LEU A 368 8.78 -51.06 10.20
N TYR A 369 8.70 -50.19 9.18
CA TYR A 369 9.30 -50.42 7.86
C TYR A 369 10.84 -50.24 7.83
N PHE A 370 11.42 -49.53 8.80
CA PHE A 370 12.88 -49.34 8.89
C PHE A 370 13.59 -50.42 9.72
N GLY A 371 12.85 -51.32 10.38
CA GLY A 371 13.40 -52.40 11.20
C GLY A 371 13.58 -53.75 10.48
N GLN A 372 13.34 -53.82 9.16
CA GLN A 372 13.43 -55.06 8.36
C GLN A 372 14.38 -54.98 7.16
N SER A 373 15.34 -54.05 7.15
CA SER A 373 16.46 -54.06 6.18
C SER A 373 17.75 -54.54 6.82
#